data_AF-A0A369S8W5-F1
#
_entry.id   AF-A0A369S8W5-F1
#
_cell.length_a   1.000
_cell.length_b   1.000
_cell.length_c   1.000
_cell.angle_alpha   90.00
_cell.angle_beta   90.00
_cell.angle_gamma   90.00
#
_symmetry.space_group_name_H-M   'P 1'
#
loop_
_entity.id
_entity.type
_entity.pdbx_description
1 polymer ?
#
loop_
_entity_poly.entity_id
_entity_poly.type
_entity_poly.pdbx_seq_one_letter_code
_entity_poly.pdbx_strand_id
1 'polypeptide(L)'
;MPTVIALSTLSAAKKSARRKVPPELGKVLKHLHLLFVLLLSVFSRRITMNLVEIGLIVAVAIPAHILGALWYGILFGQAWYTRVYKIPNRKMENDNSVLPYLISFTSNVVASYLLYVWFGTQTTYGFVPTLAIASVVIMALAAPQFAFSQWSPIVYLIDCSHSIACVAAMAYIHRYLIHQQ
;
A
#
# COMPACT_ATOMS: atom_id res chain seq x y z
N MET A 1 7.59 15.46 55.83
CA MET A 1 8.55 14.46 55.30
C MET A 1 7.94 13.66 54.14
N PRO A 2 7.99 14.14 52.87
CA PRO A 2 7.56 13.33 51.71
C PRO A 2 8.60 13.24 50.58
N THR A 3 9.88 13.51 50.83
CA THR A 3 10.88 13.68 49.75
C THR A 3 11.70 12.42 49.43
N VAL A 4 11.58 11.33 50.21
CA VAL A 4 12.47 10.16 50.10
C VAL A 4 11.88 9.03 49.22
N ILE A 5 10.58 9.02 48.94
CA ILE A 5 9.92 7.93 48.19
C ILE A 5 10.04 8.10 46.66
N ALA A 6 10.23 9.34 46.17
CA ALA A 6 10.28 9.62 44.73
C ALA A 6 11.61 9.22 44.04
N LEU A 7 12.73 9.12 44.78
CA LEU A 7 14.03 8.78 44.20
C LEU A 7 14.26 7.27 44.02
N SER A 8 13.63 6.42 44.84
CA SER A 8 13.81 4.96 44.75
C SER A 8 13.06 4.35 43.57
N THR A 9 11.91 4.92 43.19
CA THR A 9 11.10 4.46 42.05
C THR A 9 11.68 4.91 40.70
N LEU A 10 12.29 6.10 40.63
CA LEU A 10 13.00 6.57 39.42
C LEU A 10 14.30 5.78 39.16
N SER A 11 15.01 5.36 40.21
CA SER A 11 16.21 4.51 40.11
C SER A 11 15.88 3.11 39.56
N ALA A 12 14.78 2.50 40.01
CA ALA A 12 14.30 1.22 39.50
C ALA A 12 13.84 1.29 38.03
N ALA A 13 13.16 2.36 37.63
CA ALA A 13 12.72 2.58 36.25
C ALA A 13 13.91 2.79 35.28
N LYS A 14 14.95 3.53 35.70
CA LYS A 14 16.15 3.77 34.88
C LYS A 14 17.02 2.53 34.71
N LYS A 15 16.99 1.59 35.68
CA LYS A 15 17.70 0.31 35.60
C LYS A 15 17.01 -0.70 34.68
N SER A 16 15.68 -0.63 34.54
CA SER A 16 14.91 -1.47 33.61
C SER A 16 14.99 -1.04 32.14
N ALA A 17 15.37 0.21 31.85
CA ALA A 17 15.49 0.75 30.49
C ALA A 17 16.84 0.47 29.80
N ARG A 18 17.83 -0.10 30.51
CA ARG A 18 19.08 -0.61 29.91
C ARG A 18 18.99 -2.08 29.50
N ARG A 19 17.87 -2.51 28.90
CA ARG A 19 17.93 -3.75 28.12
C ARG A 19 18.83 -3.48 26.93
N LYS A 20 20.05 -4.05 26.97
CA LYS A 20 20.95 -4.10 25.81
C LYS A 20 20.11 -4.53 24.61
N VAL A 21 19.99 -3.64 23.63
CA VAL A 21 19.40 -3.98 22.35
C VAL A 21 20.14 -5.21 21.84
N PRO A 22 19.45 -6.34 21.58
CA PRO A 22 20.14 -7.56 21.18
C PRO A 22 20.95 -7.26 19.92
N PRO A 23 22.20 -7.75 19.81
CA PRO A 23 23.10 -7.43 18.71
C PRO A 23 22.50 -7.80 17.34
N GLU A 24 21.59 -8.78 17.33
CA GLU A 24 20.82 -9.20 16.16
C GLU A 24 19.82 -8.13 15.68
N LEU A 25 19.23 -7.32 16.57
CA LEU A 25 18.32 -6.23 16.19
C LEU A 25 19.08 -5.09 15.49
N GLY A 26 20.33 -4.85 15.88
CA GLY A 26 21.20 -3.87 15.20
C GLY A 26 21.56 -4.28 13.77
N LYS A 27 21.73 -5.59 13.51
CA LYS A 27 21.95 -6.12 12.16
C LYS A 27 20.69 -6.00 11.30
N VAL A 28 19.52 -6.35 11.85
CA VAL A 28 18.23 -6.22 11.15
C VAL A 28 17.93 -4.77 10.80
N LEU A 29 18.14 -3.82 11.72
CA LEU A 29 17.95 -2.40 11.44
C LEU A 29 18.89 -1.89 10.34
N LYS A 30 20.15 -2.35 10.33
CA LYS A 30 21.11 -2.00 9.27
C LYS A 30 20.68 -2.54 7.92
N HIS A 31 20.19 -3.78 7.85
CA HIS A 31 19.68 -4.34 6.59
C HIS A 31 18.42 -3.64 6.11
N LEU A 32 17.48 -3.31 7.00
CA LEU A 32 16.30 -2.53 6.67
C LEU A 32 16.67 -1.12 6.16
N HIS A 33 17.63 -0.46 6.81
CA HIS A 33 18.13 0.83 6.37
C HIS A 33 18.84 0.73 5.01
N LEU A 34 19.63 -0.33 4.77
CA LEU A 34 20.29 -0.55 3.49
C LEU A 34 19.28 -0.82 2.36
N LEU A 35 18.25 -1.61 2.63
CA LEU A 35 17.12 -1.84 1.71
C LEU A 35 16.37 -0.56 1.41
N PHE A 36 16.10 0.26 2.43
CA PHE A 36 15.44 1.55 2.29
C PHE A 36 16.29 2.54 1.47
N VAL A 37 17.60 2.60 1.72
CA VAL A 37 18.53 3.43 0.95
C VAL A 37 18.70 2.92 -0.48
N LEU A 38 18.75 1.61 -0.70
CA LEU A 38 18.78 1.01 -2.04
C LEU A 38 17.50 1.33 -2.82
N LEU A 39 16.33 1.17 -2.18
CA LEU A 39 15.05 1.59 -2.73
C LEU A 39 15.07 3.07 -3.09
N LEU A 40 15.48 3.96 -2.17
CA LEU A 40 15.59 5.39 -2.48
C LEU A 40 16.59 5.69 -3.61
N SER A 41 17.70 4.96 -3.68
CA SER A 41 18.75 5.18 -4.68
C SER A 41 18.34 4.76 -6.09
N VAL A 42 17.51 3.71 -6.23
CA VAL A 42 16.91 3.32 -7.52
C VAL A 42 15.92 4.38 -8.01
N PHE A 43 15.23 5.06 -7.08
CA PHE A 43 14.26 6.13 -7.40
C PHE A 43 14.91 7.53 -7.54
N SER A 44 16.17 7.71 -7.14
CA SER A 44 16.82 9.03 -7.04
C SER A 44 17.21 9.70 -8.36
N ARG A 45 17.10 9.02 -9.53
CA ARG A 45 17.60 9.58 -10.81
C ARG A 45 16.66 10.59 -11.50
N ARG A 46 15.40 10.75 -11.08
CA ARG A 46 14.46 11.78 -11.59
C ARG A 46 13.56 12.30 -10.47
N ILE A 47 14.01 13.31 -9.72
CA ILE A 47 13.19 13.98 -8.69
C ILE A 47 12.54 15.28 -9.23
N THR A 48 13.07 15.84 -10.33
CA THR A 48 12.48 17.01 -10.97
C THR A 48 11.39 16.59 -11.94
N MET A 49 10.15 16.48 -11.43
CA MET A 49 8.98 16.29 -12.28
C MET A 49 8.44 17.64 -12.76
N ASN A 50 8.02 17.72 -14.01
CA ASN A 50 7.30 18.90 -14.51
C ASN A 50 5.79 18.80 -14.22
N LEU A 51 5.06 19.92 -14.35
CA LEU A 51 3.62 19.97 -14.08
C LEU A 51 2.80 19.02 -14.97
N VAL A 52 3.28 18.75 -16.19
CA VAL A 52 2.61 17.84 -17.13
C VAL A 52 2.69 16.40 -16.64
N GLU A 53 3.87 15.96 -16.19
CA GLU A 53 4.07 14.61 -15.65
C GLU A 53 3.24 14.39 -14.37
N ILE A 54 3.17 15.40 -13.50
CA ILE A 54 2.31 15.38 -12.31
C ILE A 54 0.84 15.25 -12.73
N GLY A 55 0.40 16.07 -13.69
CA GLY A 55 -0.95 16.03 -14.24
C GLY A 55 -1.30 14.65 -14.82
N LEU A 56 -0.38 14.03 -15.56
CA LEU A 56 -0.57 12.69 -16.12
C LEU A 56 -0.72 11.63 -15.02
N ILE A 57 0.13 11.64 -13.99
CA ILE A 57 0.04 10.69 -12.88
C ILE A 57 -1.32 10.75 -12.20
N VAL A 58 -1.79 11.96 -11.90
CA VAL A 58 -3.09 12.17 -11.27
C VAL A 58 -4.22 11.73 -12.20
N ALA A 59 -4.15 12.09 -13.49
CA ALA A 59 -5.16 11.69 -14.47
C ALA A 59 -5.28 10.16 -14.61
N VAL A 60 -4.16 9.43 -14.58
CA VAL A 60 -4.14 7.96 -14.66
C VAL A 60 -4.72 7.30 -13.40
N ALA A 61 -4.63 7.94 -12.24
CA ALA A 61 -5.22 7.42 -11.00
C ALA A 61 -6.76 7.48 -10.98
N ILE A 62 -7.37 8.39 -11.75
CA ILE A 62 -8.83 8.60 -11.76
C ILE A 62 -9.58 7.34 -12.26
N PRO A 63 -9.27 6.75 -13.43
CA PRO A 63 -9.91 5.51 -13.88
C PRO A 63 -9.79 4.36 -12.88
N ALA A 64 -8.62 4.20 -12.24
CA ALA A 64 -8.41 3.17 -11.23
C ALA A 64 -9.27 3.41 -9.97
N HIS A 65 -9.45 4.67 -9.57
CA HIS A 65 -10.33 5.01 -8.46
C HIS A 65 -11.80 4.73 -8.77
N ILE A 66 -12.26 5.09 -9.97
CA ILE A 66 -13.61 4.77 -10.45
C ILE A 66 -13.82 3.25 -10.49
N LEU A 67 -12.81 2.50 -10.95
CA LEU A 67 -12.84 1.04 -10.94
C LEU A 67 -13.05 0.49 -9.53
N GLY A 68 -12.40 1.08 -8.52
CA GLY A 68 -12.62 0.71 -7.12
C GLY A 68 -14.05 0.96 -6.64
N ALA A 69 -14.64 2.10 -7.00
CA ALA A 69 -16.04 2.37 -6.71
C ALA A 69 -16.99 1.35 -7.38
N LEU A 70 -16.71 0.97 -8.63
CA LEU A 70 -17.45 -0.07 -9.34
C LEU A 70 -17.28 -1.45 -8.67
N TRP A 71 -16.06 -1.77 -8.23
CA TRP A 71 -15.69 -3.06 -7.65
C TRP A 71 -16.39 -3.32 -6.32
N TYR A 72 -16.27 -2.38 -5.37
CA TYR A 72 -16.88 -2.51 -4.05
C TYR A 72 -18.31 -1.96 -3.98
N GLY A 73 -18.79 -1.29 -5.02
CA GLY A 73 -20.18 -0.87 -5.15
C GLY A 73 -21.04 -1.96 -5.76
N ILE A 74 -20.87 -2.20 -7.06
CA ILE A 74 -21.81 -2.99 -7.87
C ILE A 74 -21.39 -4.46 -7.97
N LEU A 75 -20.10 -4.74 -8.14
CA LEU A 75 -19.64 -6.09 -8.50
C LEU A 75 -19.52 -7.02 -7.29
N PHE A 76 -18.75 -6.61 -6.28
CA PHE A 76 -18.34 -7.48 -5.17
C PHE A 76 -18.64 -6.89 -3.78
N GLY A 77 -19.22 -5.69 -3.70
CA GLY A 77 -19.53 -5.01 -2.45
C GLY A 77 -20.31 -5.85 -1.45
N GLN A 78 -21.44 -6.41 -1.88
CA GLN A 78 -22.29 -7.23 -1.02
C GLN A 78 -21.58 -8.52 -0.58
N ALA A 79 -20.83 -9.15 -1.49
CA ALA A 79 -20.08 -10.37 -1.22
C ALA A 79 -18.94 -10.13 -0.22
N TRP A 80 -18.26 -8.99 -0.32
CA TRP A 80 -17.22 -8.52 0.59
C TRP A 80 -17.81 -8.22 1.97
N TYR A 81 -18.85 -7.37 2.03
CA TYR A 81 -19.46 -6.90 3.27
C TYR A 81 -20.00 -8.05 4.13
N THR A 82 -20.74 -8.97 3.50
CA THR A 82 -21.33 -10.12 4.19
C THR A 82 -20.25 -11.00 4.83
N ARG A 83 -19.08 -11.13 4.20
CA ARG A 83 -17.98 -11.98 4.66
C ARG A 83 -17.10 -11.31 5.71
N VAL A 84 -16.87 -10.00 5.58
CA VAL A 84 -16.09 -9.23 6.56
C VAL A 84 -16.88 -9.07 7.86
N TYR A 85 -18.15 -8.64 7.76
CA TYR A 85 -18.96 -8.39 8.95
C TYR A 85 -19.70 -9.62 9.47
N LYS A 86 -19.72 -10.73 8.73
CA LYS A 86 -20.46 -11.98 9.06
C LYS A 86 -21.96 -11.75 9.29
N ILE A 87 -22.52 -10.64 8.78
CA ILE A 87 -23.94 -10.31 8.90
C ILE A 87 -24.59 -10.54 7.53
N PRO A 88 -25.36 -11.62 7.35
CA PRO A 88 -26.12 -11.83 6.13
C PRO A 88 -27.22 -10.78 5.99
N ASN A 89 -27.43 -10.28 4.78
CA ASN A 89 -28.56 -9.41 4.39
C ASN A 89 -28.67 -8.04 5.10
N ARG A 90 -27.66 -7.59 5.85
CA ARG A 90 -27.60 -6.20 6.29
C ARG A 90 -27.23 -5.33 5.10
N LYS A 91 -28.06 -4.32 4.81
CA LYS A 91 -27.71 -3.27 3.86
C LYS A 91 -26.49 -2.54 4.41
N MET A 92 -25.47 -2.31 3.57
CA MET A 92 -24.37 -1.42 3.92
C MET A 92 -24.96 -0.13 4.45
N GLU A 93 -24.67 0.17 5.71
CA GLU A 93 -25.04 1.45 6.29
C GLU A 93 -24.25 2.52 5.54
N ASN A 94 -24.94 3.51 4.99
CA ASN A 94 -24.29 4.60 4.27
C ASN A 94 -23.67 5.54 5.31
N ASP A 95 -22.52 5.14 5.83
CA ASP A 95 -21.65 6.05 6.56
C ASP A 95 -20.99 6.97 5.53
N ASN A 96 -21.39 8.25 5.53
CA ASN A 96 -20.89 9.28 4.63
C ASN A 96 -19.41 9.69 4.94
N SER A 97 -18.61 8.75 5.44
CA SER A 97 -17.21 8.96 5.77
C SER A 97 -16.40 9.17 4.48
N VAL A 98 -15.84 10.36 4.33
CA VAL A 98 -15.01 10.74 3.16
C VAL A 98 -13.61 10.10 3.24
N LEU A 99 -13.16 9.73 4.43
CA LEU A 99 -11.78 9.31 4.69
C LEU A 99 -11.33 8.07 3.88
N PRO A 100 -12.13 6.99 3.76
CA PRO A 100 -11.74 5.82 2.95
C PRO A 100 -11.55 6.16 1.47
N TYR A 101 -12.38 7.06 0.93
CA TYR A 101 -12.26 7.51 -0.46
C TYR A 101 -10.97 8.30 -0.70
N LEU A 102 -10.63 9.20 0.23
CA LEU A 102 -9.39 9.98 0.16
C LEU A 102 -8.14 9.08 0.27
N ILE A 103 -8.14 8.12 1.21
CA ILE A 103 -7.04 7.15 1.36
C ILE A 103 -6.91 6.30 0.09
N SER A 104 -8.02 5.83 -0.47
CA SER A 104 -8.02 5.05 -1.71
C SER A 104 -7.48 5.86 -2.89
N PHE A 105 -7.97 7.09 -3.08
CA PHE A 105 -7.51 7.95 -4.17
C PHE A 105 -6.03 8.31 -4.06
N THR A 106 -5.58 8.72 -2.87
CA THR A 106 -4.16 9.03 -2.63
C THR A 106 -3.25 7.81 -2.84
N SER A 107 -3.70 6.63 -2.42
CA SER A 107 -2.98 5.37 -2.68
C SER A 107 -2.88 5.06 -4.17
N ASN A 108 -3.94 5.31 -4.96
CA ASN A 108 -3.91 5.15 -6.41
C ASN A 108 -2.96 6.16 -7.09
N VAL A 109 -2.88 7.40 -6.60
CA VAL A 109 -1.91 8.39 -7.09
C VAL A 109 -0.47 7.92 -6.82
N VAL A 110 -0.20 7.40 -5.61
CA VAL A 110 1.12 6.84 -5.28
C VAL A 110 1.45 5.65 -6.16
N ALA A 111 0.52 4.71 -6.36
CA ALA A 111 0.73 3.56 -7.24
C ALA A 111 0.98 3.98 -8.70
N SER A 112 0.23 4.97 -9.19
CA SER A 112 0.43 5.57 -10.51
C SER A 112 1.83 6.19 -10.66
N TYR A 113 2.30 6.91 -9.64
CA TYR A 113 3.67 7.46 -9.62
C TYR A 113 4.72 6.34 -9.66
N LEU A 114 4.57 5.28 -8.87
CA LEU A 114 5.51 4.15 -8.86
C LEU A 114 5.56 3.46 -10.22
N LEU A 115 4.42 3.31 -10.91
CA LEU A 115 4.34 2.76 -12.26
C LEU A 115 5.00 3.68 -13.29
N TYR A 116 4.79 4.99 -13.18
CA TYR A 116 5.46 5.98 -14.02
C TYR A 116 6.99 5.86 -13.90
N VAL A 117 7.52 5.80 -12.67
CA VAL A 117 8.96 5.60 -12.44
C VAL A 117 9.42 4.22 -12.92
N TRP A 118 8.63 3.17 -12.70
CA TRP A 118 8.94 1.81 -13.15
C TRP A 118 9.14 1.75 -14.66
N PHE A 119 8.18 2.27 -15.44
CA PHE A 119 8.31 2.29 -16.90
C PHE A 119 9.34 3.29 -17.42
N GLY A 120 9.60 4.38 -16.69
CA GLY A 120 10.65 5.33 -17.03
C GLY A 120 12.08 4.81 -16.79
N THR A 121 12.26 3.85 -15.87
CA THR A 121 13.58 3.28 -15.53
C THR A 121 13.85 1.94 -16.19
N GLN A 122 12.83 1.15 -16.47
CA GLN A 122 12.94 -0.20 -17.01
C GLN A 122 12.45 -0.24 -18.47
N THR A 123 13.36 -0.15 -19.44
CA THR A 123 13.01 -0.29 -20.86
C THR A 123 12.70 -1.73 -21.26
N THR A 124 13.19 -2.71 -20.49
CA THR A 124 13.07 -4.14 -20.78
C THR A 124 11.71 -4.73 -20.39
N TYR A 125 11.07 -4.22 -19.33
CA TYR A 125 9.82 -4.79 -18.85
C TYR A 125 8.60 -4.16 -19.55
N GLY A 126 7.89 -4.99 -20.32
CA GLY A 126 6.61 -4.63 -20.91
C GLY A 126 5.45 -4.64 -19.89
N PHE A 127 4.24 -4.46 -20.40
CA PHE A 127 3.01 -4.53 -19.62
C PHE A 127 2.85 -5.88 -18.89
N VAL A 128 3.00 -7.01 -19.61
CA VAL A 128 2.75 -8.36 -19.09
C VAL A 128 3.69 -8.73 -17.93
N PRO A 129 5.03 -8.60 -18.04
CA PRO A 129 5.92 -8.89 -16.92
C PRO A 129 5.67 -7.99 -15.69
N THR A 130 5.35 -6.71 -15.93
CA THR A 130 5.03 -5.76 -14.86
C THR A 130 3.79 -6.21 -14.08
N LEU A 131 2.74 -6.62 -14.80
CA LEU A 131 1.51 -7.11 -14.18
C LEU A 131 1.72 -8.42 -13.42
N ALA A 132 2.55 -9.33 -13.94
CA ALA A 132 2.87 -10.58 -13.26
C ALA A 132 3.61 -10.32 -11.92
N ILE A 133 4.64 -9.47 -11.94
CA ILE A 133 5.40 -9.09 -10.73
C ILE A 133 4.47 -8.39 -9.73
N ALA A 134 3.71 -7.39 -10.18
CA ALA A 134 2.80 -6.65 -9.32
C ALA A 134 1.76 -7.57 -8.68
N SER A 135 1.19 -8.52 -9.43
CA SER A 135 0.21 -9.48 -8.90
C SER A 135 0.80 -10.35 -7.80
N VAL A 136 2.00 -10.89 -8.01
CA VAL A 136 2.70 -11.70 -6.99
C VAL A 136 2.98 -10.86 -5.74
N VAL A 137 3.47 -9.62 -5.90
CA VAL A 137 3.77 -8.73 -4.78
C VAL A 137 2.50 -8.36 -4.00
N ILE A 138 1.41 -7.98 -4.69
CA ILE A 138 0.12 -7.66 -4.07
C ILE A 138 -0.39 -8.83 -3.24
N MET A 139 -0.43 -10.03 -3.84
CA MET A 139 -0.90 -11.23 -3.19
C MET A 139 -0.04 -11.60 -1.97
N ALA A 140 1.29 -11.57 -2.12
CA ALA A 140 2.22 -11.90 -1.05
C ALA A 140 2.15 -10.92 0.13
N LEU A 141 2.01 -9.61 -0.14
CA LEU A 141 1.92 -8.58 0.91
C LEU A 141 0.56 -8.55 1.59
N ALA A 142 -0.52 -8.86 0.88
CA ALA A 142 -1.85 -8.95 1.45
C ALA A 142 -2.01 -10.19 2.33
N ALA A 143 -1.45 -11.34 1.95
CA ALA A 143 -1.71 -12.63 2.60
C ALA A 143 -1.59 -12.64 4.14
N PRO A 144 -0.55 -12.04 4.78
CA PRO A 144 -0.44 -12.00 6.24
C PRO A 144 -1.62 -11.29 6.90
N GLN A 145 -2.09 -10.17 6.34
CA GLN A 145 -3.21 -9.41 6.90
C GLN A 145 -4.47 -10.27 6.97
N PHE A 146 -4.79 -10.99 5.90
CA PHE A 146 -5.97 -11.85 5.85
C PHE A 146 -5.81 -13.09 6.74
N ALA A 147 -4.61 -13.67 6.79
CA ALA A 147 -4.32 -14.83 7.64
C ALA A 147 -4.48 -14.49 9.13
N PHE A 148 -3.92 -13.37 9.60
CA PHE A 148 -4.01 -12.97 11.00
C PHE A 148 -5.37 -12.38 11.37
N SER A 149 -6.06 -11.71 10.44
CA SER A 149 -7.41 -11.19 10.67
C SER A 149 -8.50 -12.27 10.60
N GLN A 150 -8.13 -13.50 10.23
CA GLN A 150 -9.06 -14.63 10.04
C GLN A 150 -10.21 -14.31 9.08
N TRP A 151 -9.93 -13.49 8.07
CA TRP A 151 -10.92 -13.15 7.05
C TRP A 151 -11.05 -14.29 6.04
N SER A 152 -12.25 -14.43 5.47
CA SER A 152 -12.52 -15.49 4.50
C SER A 152 -11.58 -15.37 3.28
N PRO A 153 -11.07 -16.48 2.72
CA PRO A 153 -10.23 -16.47 1.51
C PRO A 153 -10.87 -15.77 0.31
N ILE A 154 -12.20 -15.73 0.24
CA ILE A 154 -12.93 -14.99 -0.81
C ILE A 154 -12.71 -13.47 -0.68
N VAL A 155 -12.63 -12.93 0.54
CA VAL A 155 -12.36 -11.49 0.75
C VAL A 155 -10.95 -11.17 0.27
N TYR A 156 -9.99 -12.04 0.56
CA TYR A 156 -8.62 -11.93 0.05
C TYR A 156 -8.58 -11.88 -1.49
N LEU A 157 -9.34 -12.77 -2.16
CA LEU A 157 -9.41 -12.76 -3.62
C LEU A 157 -10.07 -11.49 -4.17
N ILE A 158 -11.15 -11.01 -3.55
CA ILE A 158 -11.82 -9.75 -3.96
C ILE A 158 -10.85 -8.58 -3.86
N ASP A 159 -10.11 -8.45 -2.75
CA ASP A 159 -9.24 -7.30 -2.49
C ASP A 159 -7.96 -7.35 -3.32
N CYS A 160 -7.37 -8.54 -3.51
CA CYS A 160 -6.21 -8.71 -4.37
C CYS A 160 -6.58 -8.49 -5.84
N SER A 161 -7.69 -9.06 -6.32
CA SER A 161 -8.12 -8.89 -7.72
C SER A 161 -8.48 -7.44 -8.04
N HIS A 162 -9.11 -6.72 -7.11
CA HIS A 162 -9.29 -5.27 -7.21
C HIS A 162 -7.95 -4.54 -7.40
N SER A 163 -7.00 -4.78 -6.51
CA SER A 163 -5.70 -4.11 -6.55
C SER A 163 -4.94 -4.41 -7.85
N ILE A 164 -5.00 -5.66 -8.31
CA ILE A 164 -4.41 -6.09 -9.58
C ILE A 164 -5.10 -5.39 -10.76
N ALA A 165 -6.43 -5.30 -10.77
CA ALA A 165 -7.17 -4.64 -11.83
C ALA A 165 -6.87 -3.13 -11.90
N CYS A 166 -6.75 -2.46 -10.76
CA CYS A 166 -6.34 -1.06 -10.67
C CYS A 166 -4.91 -0.86 -11.21
N VAL A 167 -3.96 -1.71 -10.81
CA VAL A 167 -2.58 -1.68 -11.34
C VAL A 167 -2.56 -1.97 -12.84
N ALA A 168 -3.33 -2.93 -13.32
CA ALA A 168 -3.44 -3.25 -14.75
C ALA A 168 -3.94 -2.04 -15.55
N ALA A 169 -5.01 -1.38 -15.09
CA ALA A 169 -5.54 -0.19 -15.75
C ALA A 169 -4.49 0.93 -15.81
N MET A 170 -3.85 1.25 -14.68
CA MET A 170 -2.82 2.29 -14.63
C MET A 170 -1.59 1.94 -15.48
N ALA A 171 -1.13 0.69 -15.41
CA ALA A 171 0.04 0.23 -16.15
C ALA A 171 -0.20 0.24 -17.66
N TYR A 172 -1.41 -0.11 -18.10
CA TYR A 172 -1.80 -0.03 -19.50
C TYR A 172 -1.76 1.40 -20.01
N ILE A 173 -2.35 2.34 -19.28
CA ILE A 173 -2.41 3.76 -19.69
C ILE A 173 -1.00 4.38 -19.70
N HIS A 174 -0.19 4.16 -18.65
CA HIS A 174 1.19 4.65 -18.62
C HIS A 174 2.02 4.08 -19.77
N ARG A 175 1.88 2.79 -20.06
CA ARG A 175 2.60 2.18 -21.18
C ARG A 175 2.16 2.74 -22.53
N TYR A 176 0.87 2.99 -22.71
CA TYR A 176 0.35 3.61 -23.92
C TYR A 176 0.89 5.03 -24.11
N LEU A 177 0.90 5.84 -23.05
CA LEU A 177 1.34 7.24 -23.10
C LEU A 177 2.85 7.37 -23.32
N ILE A 178 3.67 6.49 -22.72
CA ILE A 178 5.14 6.51 -22.88
C ILE A 178 5.55 6.09 -24.30
N HIS A 179 4.82 5.18 -24.94
CA HIS A 179 5.10 4.76 -26.32
C HIS A 179 4.75 5.81 -27.39
N GLN A 180 4.01 6.86 -27.04
CA GLN A 180 3.65 7.96 -27.93
C GLN A 180 4.62 9.16 -27.83
N GLN A 181 5.60 9.12 -26.92
CA GLN A 181 6.65 10.13 -26.74
C GLN A 181 7.95 9.69 -27.41
#